data_AF-A0A0N8PQ15-F1
#
_entry.id   AF-A0A0N8PQ15-F1
#
_cell.length_a   1.000
_cell.length_b   1.000
_cell.length_c   1.000
_cell.angle_alpha   90.00
_cell.angle_beta   90.00
_cell.angle_gamma   90.00
#
_symmetry.space_group_name_H-M   'P 1'
#
loop_
_entity.id
_entity.type
_entity.pdbx_description
1 polymer ?
#
loop_
_entity_poly.entity_id
_entity_poly.type
_entity_poly.pdbx_seq_one_letter_code
_entity_poly.pdbx_strand_id
1 'polypeptide(L)'
;MAQQAANRSFGGTPAFARRIATFLYQRPRLALALLLAPPLLWLGVVYLGSLGALLLQSFFHLDGFTGQVVRQFTLATYRDLLTRPNFDIALRTASMAAIVTVASALLGFPLAYY
;
A
#
# COMPACT_ATOMS: atom_id res chain seq x y z
N MET A 1 -53.17 33.31 -16.18
CA MET A 1 -53.02 31.92 -16.68
C MET A 1 -51.65 31.60 -17.29
N ALA A 2 -50.71 32.55 -17.45
CA ALA A 2 -49.39 32.31 -18.08
C ALA A 2 -48.20 32.03 -17.11
N GLN A 3 -48.41 32.02 -15.78
CA GLN A 3 -47.31 31.89 -14.80
C GLN A 3 -47.16 30.51 -14.17
N GLN A 4 -48.10 29.58 -14.40
CA GLN A 4 -48.10 28.26 -13.77
C GLN A 4 -47.32 27.19 -14.56
N ALA A 5 -46.86 27.52 -15.77
CA ALA A 5 -46.05 26.65 -16.62
C ALA A 5 -44.54 26.75 -16.36
N ALA A 6 -44.08 27.75 -15.59
CA ALA A 6 -42.65 27.97 -15.32
C ALA A 6 -42.08 27.14 -14.15
N ASN A 7 -42.92 26.39 -13.43
CA ASN A 7 -42.53 25.71 -12.18
C ASN A 7 -42.50 24.17 -12.27
N ARG A 8 -42.25 23.59 -13.45
CA ARG A 8 -42.40 22.13 -13.67
C ARG A 8 -41.16 21.33 -14.03
N SER A 9 -39.96 21.90 -14.00
CA SER A 9 -38.78 21.09 -14.32
C SER A 9 -37.51 21.58 -13.66
N PHE A 10 -37.50 21.62 -12.33
CA PHE A 10 -36.25 21.38 -11.63
C PHE A 10 -36.07 19.87 -11.58
N GLY A 11 -35.22 19.39 -12.48
CA GLY A 11 -35.01 17.99 -12.80
C GLY A 11 -34.93 17.11 -11.57
N GLY A 12 -35.64 15.97 -11.63
CA GLY A 12 -35.51 14.93 -10.63
C GLY A 12 -34.06 14.49 -10.55
N THR A 13 -33.33 14.91 -9.52
CA THR A 13 -32.21 14.11 -9.03
C THR A 13 -32.76 12.71 -8.81
N PRO A 14 -32.23 11.67 -9.47
CA PRO A 14 -32.85 10.35 -9.46
C PRO A 14 -33.05 9.93 -8.01
N ALA A 15 -34.25 9.47 -7.65
CA ALA A 15 -34.60 9.13 -6.26
C ALA A 15 -33.55 8.18 -5.62
N PHE A 16 -32.89 7.39 -6.47
CA PHE A 16 -31.73 6.57 -6.17
C PHE A 16 -30.52 7.35 -5.65
N ALA A 17 -30.10 8.45 -6.32
CA ALA A 17 -28.99 9.29 -5.88
C ALA A 17 -29.28 9.96 -4.53
N ARG A 18 -30.53 10.39 -4.30
CA ARG A 18 -30.93 10.97 -3.00
C ARG A 18 -30.90 9.92 -1.89
N ARG A 19 -31.34 8.69 -2.17
CA ARG A 19 -31.31 7.56 -1.22
C ARG A 19 -29.87 7.12 -0.89
N ILE A 20 -29.00 7.07 -1.88
CA ILE A 20 -27.55 6.83 -1.71
C ILE A 20 -26.92 7.93 -0.88
N ALA A 21 -27.21 9.20 -1.18
CA ALA A 21 -26.69 10.32 -0.41
C ALA A 21 -27.14 10.26 1.06
N THR A 22 -28.42 9.99 1.34
CA THR A 22 -28.92 9.84 2.71
C THR A 22 -28.22 8.68 3.45
N PHE A 23 -27.93 7.57 2.75
CA PHE A 23 -27.22 6.43 3.32
C PHE A 23 -25.73 6.72 3.59
N LEU A 24 -25.07 7.50 2.72
CA LEU A 24 -23.70 7.97 2.93
C LEU A 24 -23.60 8.99 4.07
N TYR A 25 -24.59 9.89 4.20
CA TYR A 25 -24.64 10.88 5.28
C TYR A 25 -24.90 10.23 6.65
N GLN A 26 -25.70 9.17 6.71
CA GLN A 26 -25.93 8.43 7.97
C GLN A 26 -24.70 7.65 8.47
N ARG A 27 -23.71 7.40 7.59
CA ARG A 27 -22.47 6.70 7.95
C ARG A 27 -21.27 7.60 7.63
N PRO A 28 -20.92 8.55 8.51
CA PRO A 28 -19.80 9.48 8.28
C PRO A 28 -18.48 8.78 7.98
N ARG A 29 -18.27 7.56 8.51
CA ARG A 29 -17.08 6.74 8.19
C ARG A 29 -17.05 6.23 6.75
N LEU A 30 -18.20 5.95 6.13
CA LEU A 30 -18.27 5.56 4.72
C LEU A 30 -18.07 6.76 3.79
N ALA A 31 -18.57 7.94 4.16
CA ALA A 31 -18.28 9.17 3.43
C ALA A 31 -16.78 9.50 3.46
N LEU A 32 -16.15 9.41 4.64
CA LEU A 32 -14.69 9.55 4.80
C LEU A 32 -13.92 8.47 4.02
N ALA A 33 -14.34 7.21 4.12
CA ALA A 33 -13.71 6.12 3.39
C ALA A 33 -13.88 6.29 1.87
N LEU A 34 -14.99 6.80 1.36
CA LEU A 34 -15.17 7.04 -0.07
C LEU A 34 -14.33 8.22 -0.57
N LEU A 35 -14.10 9.23 0.27
CA LEU A 35 -13.21 10.34 -0.04
C LEU A 35 -11.73 9.92 -0.02
N LEU A 36 -11.37 9.03 0.91
CA LEU A 36 -10.01 8.51 1.08
C LEU A 36 -9.71 7.30 0.19
N ALA A 37 -10.72 6.53 -0.23
CA ALA A 37 -10.55 5.32 -1.02
C ALA A 37 -9.83 5.57 -2.35
N PRO A 38 -10.10 6.65 -3.12
CA PRO A 38 -9.37 6.91 -4.36
C PRO A 38 -7.84 7.04 -4.15
N PRO A 39 -7.34 7.92 -3.23
CA PRO A 39 -5.91 7.99 -2.98
C PRO A 39 -5.36 6.71 -2.33
N LEU A 40 -6.11 6.05 -1.44
CA LEU A 40 -5.66 4.81 -0.79
C LEU A 40 -5.57 3.63 -1.76
N LEU A 41 -6.53 3.50 -2.68
CA LEU A 41 -6.52 2.50 -3.75
C LEU A 41 -5.40 2.78 -4.74
N TRP A 42 -5.18 4.03 -5.12
CA TRP A 42 -4.06 4.40 -5.98
C TRP A 42 -2.73 3.98 -5.36
N LEU A 43 -2.49 4.37 -4.10
CA LEU A 43 -1.29 3.99 -3.36
C LEU A 43 -1.18 2.47 -3.23
N GLY A 44 -2.26 1.80 -2.81
CA GLY A 44 -2.30 0.35 -2.68
C GLY A 44 -1.95 -0.36 -3.99
N VAL A 45 -2.62 -0.01 -5.09
CA VAL A 45 -2.41 -0.68 -6.39
C VAL A 45 -1.02 -0.40 -6.95
N VAL A 46 -0.54 0.84 -6.92
CA VAL A 46 0.80 1.18 -7.45
C VAL A 46 1.90 0.59 -6.57
N TYR A 47 1.77 0.69 -5.25
CA TYR A 47 2.75 0.16 -4.30
C TYR A 47 2.77 -1.36 -4.31
N LEU A 48 1.62 -2.02 -4.12
CA LEU A 48 1.52 -3.48 -4.14
C LEU A 48 1.81 -4.05 -5.53
N GLY A 49 1.44 -3.33 -6.59
CA GLY A 49 1.78 -3.68 -7.97
C GLY A 49 3.29 -3.63 -8.21
N SER A 50 3.96 -2.58 -7.73
CA SER A 50 5.42 -2.46 -7.80
C SER A 50 6.12 -3.50 -6.93
N LEU A 51 5.66 -3.71 -5.69
CA LEU A 51 6.16 -4.76 -4.80
C LEU A 51 5.98 -6.13 -5.42
N GLY A 52 4.81 -6.43 -5.97
CA GLY A 52 4.52 -7.67 -6.68
C GLY A 52 5.41 -7.84 -7.90
N ALA A 53 5.60 -6.79 -8.71
CA ALA A 53 6.51 -6.81 -9.85
C ALA A 53 7.96 -7.03 -9.43
N LEU A 54 8.42 -6.37 -8.37
CA LEU A 54 9.76 -6.53 -7.78
C LEU A 54 9.94 -7.92 -7.17
N LEU A 55 8.91 -8.46 -6.52
CA LEU A 55 8.92 -9.80 -5.94
C LEU A 55 8.98 -10.85 -7.04
N LEU A 56 8.08 -10.76 -8.04
CA LEU A 56 8.11 -11.60 -9.24
C LEU A 56 9.46 -11.49 -9.94
N GLN A 57 9.99 -10.28 -10.13
CA GLN A 57 11.31 -10.04 -10.71
C GLN A 57 12.43 -10.64 -9.87
N SER A 58 12.36 -10.58 -8.55
CA SER A 58 13.33 -11.18 -7.63
C SER A 58 13.32 -12.71 -7.67
N PHE A 59 12.25 -13.34 -8.15
CA PHE A 59 12.18 -14.78 -8.39
C PHE A 59 12.79 -15.21 -9.75
N PHE A 60 13.13 -14.27 -10.65
CA PHE A 60 13.77 -14.57 -11.94
C PHE A 60 15.27 -14.25 -11.92
N HIS A 61 16.11 -15.24 -12.21
CA HIS A 61 17.58 -15.11 -12.34
C HIS A 61 17.96 -14.02 -13.36
N LEU A 62 18.87 -13.12 -12.98
CA LEU A 62 19.65 -12.28 -13.90
C LEU A 62 21.08 -12.86 -13.96
N ASP A 63 21.46 -13.41 -15.12
CA ASP A 63 22.84 -13.84 -15.36
C ASP A 63 23.78 -12.62 -15.48
N GLY A 64 24.79 -12.57 -14.62
CA GLY A 64 25.67 -11.42 -14.38
C GLY A 64 26.66 -11.07 -15.51
N PHE A 65 26.56 -11.66 -16.71
CA PHE A 65 27.48 -11.36 -17.82
C PHE A 65 26.82 -10.87 -19.11
N THR A 66 25.49 -10.97 -19.26
CA THR A 66 24.82 -10.59 -20.53
C THR A 66 23.51 -9.83 -20.36
N GLY A 67 23.02 -9.64 -19.13
CA GLY A 67 21.79 -8.86 -18.88
C GLY A 67 20.53 -9.45 -19.52
N GLN A 68 20.53 -10.74 -19.88
CA GLN A 68 19.35 -11.43 -20.41
C GLN A 68 18.57 -12.16 -19.31
N VAL A 69 17.26 -11.94 -19.31
CA VAL A 69 16.30 -12.57 -18.40
C VAL A 69 16.01 -13.99 -18.87
N VAL A 70 16.74 -14.97 -18.34
CA VAL A 70 16.51 -16.39 -18.62
C VAL A 70 15.48 -16.94 -17.61
N ARG A 71 14.27 -17.20 -18.09
CA ARG A 71 13.16 -17.80 -17.33
C ARG A 71 13.44 -19.27 -16.98
N GLN A 72 14.15 -19.51 -15.89
CA GLN A 72 14.23 -20.83 -15.23
C GLN A 72 13.93 -20.65 -13.75
N PHE A 73 12.92 -21.37 -13.23
CA PHE A 73 12.55 -21.37 -11.80
C PHE A 73 13.71 -21.97 -11.00
N THR A 74 14.48 -21.13 -10.30
CA THR A 74 15.71 -21.54 -9.63
C THR A 74 15.73 -21.09 -8.18
N LEU A 75 15.44 -22.05 -7.29
CA LEU A 75 15.70 -21.97 -5.84
C LEU A 75 17.20 -22.07 -5.51
N ALA A 76 18.11 -22.06 -6.50
CA ALA A 76 19.54 -22.20 -6.29
C ALA A 76 20.18 -20.90 -5.74
N THR A 77 19.68 -19.72 -6.11
CA THR A 77 20.17 -18.41 -5.61
C THR A 77 19.93 -18.21 -4.13
N TYR A 78 18.82 -18.73 -3.59
CA TYR A 78 18.53 -18.68 -2.16
C TYR A 78 19.56 -19.51 -1.38
N ARG A 79 20.05 -20.60 -1.98
CA ARG A 79 21.11 -21.44 -1.43
C ARG A 79 22.49 -20.77 -1.50
N ASP A 80 22.74 -19.94 -2.51
CA ASP A 80 23.99 -19.18 -2.65
C ASP A 80 24.03 -17.90 -1.78
N LEU A 81 22.87 -17.27 -1.52
CA LEU A 81 22.73 -16.21 -0.50
C LEU A 81 22.89 -16.74 0.93
N LEU A 82 22.67 -18.03 1.15
CA LEU A 82 22.91 -18.75 2.40
C LEU A 82 24.38 -19.24 2.54
N THR A 83 25.24 -19.01 1.54
CA THR A 83 26.68 -19.26 1.65
C THR A 83 27.33 -18.22 2.58
N ARG A 84 28.26 -18.68 3.43
CA ARG A 84 28.77 -18.01 4.65
C ARG A 84 29.02 -16.49 4.62
N PRO A 85 29.50 -15.84 3.54
CA PRO A 85 29.80 -14.40 3.59
C PRO A 85 28.58 -13.48 3.66
N ASN A 86 27.46 -13.87 3.04
CA ASN A 86 26.30 -12.98 2.88
C ASN A 86 25.40 -12.95 4.14
N PHE A 87 25.38 -14.04 4.90
CA PHE A 87 24.62 -14.13 6.15
C PHE A 87 25.18 -13.21 7.24
N ASP A 88 26.50 -12.97 7.24
CA ASP A 88 27.15 -12.07 8.21
C ASP A 88 26.69 -10.62 8.05
N ILE A 89 26.52 -10.15 6.81
CA ILE A 89 26.02 -8.80 6.52
C ILE A 89 24.56 -8.64 7.01
N ALA A 90 23.71 -9.64 6.76
CA ALA A 90 22.34 -9.65 7.24
C ALA A 90 22.28 -9.65 8.78
N LEU A 91 23.12 -10.47 9.43
CA LEU A 91 23.16 -10.55 10.89
C LEU A 91 23.71 -9.27 11.54
N ARG A 92 24.73 -8.65 10.94
CA ARG A 92 25.32 -7.40 11.43
C ARG A 92 24.35 -6.22 11.29
N THR A 93 23.63 -6.12 10.18
CA THR A 93 22.65 -5.04 9.98
C THR A 93 21.40 -5.26 10.83
N ALA A 94 20.91 -6.50 10.95
CA ALA A 94 19.80 -6.85 11.83
C ALA A 94 20.11 -6.61 13.30
N SER A 95 21.32 -6.99 13.77
CA SER A 95 21.74 -6.74 15.15
C SER A 95 21.88 -5.25 15.44
N MET A 96 22.47 -4.47 14.53
CA MET A 96 22.52 -3.01 14.66
C MET A 96 21.11 -2.41 14.73
N ALA A 97 20.20 -2.81 13.84
CA ALA A 97 18.82 -2.34 13.84
C ALA A 97 18.09 -2.69 15.15
N ALA A 98 18.28 -3.91 15.66
CA ALA A 98 17.69 -4.35 16.92
C ALA A 98 18.22 -3.54 18.11
N ILE A 99 19.54 -3.36 18.22
CA ILE A 99 20.17 -2.57 19.28
C ILE A 99 19.66 -1.13 19.25
N VAL A 100 19.62 -0.51 18.08
CA VAL A 100 19.09 0.86 17.91
C VAL A 100 17.62 0.94 18.31
N THR A 101 16.81 -0.04 17.94
CA THR A 101 15.39 -0.08 18.30
C THR A 101 15.19 -0.15 19.81
N VAL A 102 15.95 -1.03 20.48
CA VAL A 102 15.91 -1.17 21.94
C VAL A 102 16.40 0.10 22.62
N ALA A 103 17.51 0.68 22.17
CA ALA A 103 18.02 1.94 22.71
C ALA A 103 17.01 3.08 22.54
N SER A 104 16.36 3.17 21.38
CA SER A 104 15.34 4.17 21.10
C SER A 104 14.10 3.97 21.97
N ALA A 105 13.70 2.72 22.21
CA ALA A 105 12.61 2.42 23.15
C ALA A 105 13.00 2.82 24.58
N LEU A 106 14.17 2.41 25.05
CA LEU A 106 14.63 2.70 26.41
C LEU A 106 14.80 4.20 26.68
N LEU A 107 15.17 5.00 25.68
CA LEU A 107 15.26 6.46 25.82
C LEU A 107 13.89 7.13 25.62
N GLY A 108 13.10 6.65 24.66
CA GLY A 108 11.80 7.24 24.32
C GLY A 108 10.72 7.00 25.38
N PHE A 109 10.67 5.82 26.00
CA PHE A 109 9.73 5.51 27.08
C PHE A 109 9.83 6.49 28.26
N PRO A 110 11.00 6.69 28.90
CA PRO A 110 11.10 7.63 30.03
C PRO A 110 10.84 9.08 29.61
N LEU A 111 11.29 9.51 28.43
CA LEU A 111 10.99 10.86 27.90
C LEU A 111 9.49 11.12 27.67
N ALA A 112 8.70 10.08 27.43
CA ALA A 112 7.25 10.21 27.29
C ALA A 112 6.51 10.20 28.64
N TYR A 113 7.14 9.65 29.69
CA TYR A 113 6.55 9.53 31.02
C TYR A 113 6.96 10.66 31.98
N TYR A 114 8.15 11.24 31.81
CA TYR A 114 8.63 12.42 32.55
C TYR A 114 8.39 13.71 31.76
#